data_AF-A0AAI9WMU9-F1
#
_entry.id   AF-A0AAI9WMU9-F1
#
_cell.length_a   1.000
_cell.length_b   1.000
_cell.length_c   1.000
_cell.angle_alpha   90.00
_cell.angle_beta   90.00
_cell.angle_gamma   90.00
#
_symmetry.space_group_name_H-M   'P 1'
#
loop_
_entity.id
_entity.type
_entity.pdbx_description
1 polymer ?
#
loop_
_entity_poly.entity_id
_entity_poly.type
_entity_poly.pdbx_seq_one_letter_code
_entity_poly.pdbx_strand_id
1 'polypeptide(L)'
;MTIYKKMHAPGFVRPEWKRLWNLLKIGVPMGLCTFFEVSSFTLMAIFVSRLGPDIMSAHQIVANLTSMCYMVPLSLGIATSVLIAQSLGARWPSVAYECLKRTLKLMVTIAVVMSVLLFLFRSVILWLYTSEVEVHELAMSLILFGCFYYVFDAMQSVSAFALRGYRVTMAPMIIYGVMLWGVGLGLGYQFAFHGEWAGGPYGVFGFWGATATGLFLTGISLTLMALWVGRQFAKDDSHSPDEVKAAIQRAESHKPLS
;
A
#
# COMPACT_ATOMS: atom_id res chain seq x y z
N MET A 1 -30.19 -8.70 -27.65
CA MET A 1 -28.99 -9.03 -28.45
C MET A 1 -28.34 -7.81 -29.16
N THR A 2 -28.78 -6.57 -28.89
CA THR A 2 -28.37 -5.35 -29.62
C THR A 2 -27.16 -4.63 -29.01
N ILE A 3 -26.83 -4.89 -27.74
CA ILE A 3 -25.72 -4.23 -27.02
C ILE A 3 -24.35 -4.76 -27.52
N TYR A 4 -24.27 -6.02 -27.94
CA TYR A 4 -23.04 -6.68 -28.35
C TYR A 4 -22.47 -6.19 -29.70
N LYS A 5 -23.32 -5.60 -30.55
CA LYS A 5 -22.92 -5.10 -31.88
C LYS A 5 -22.21 -3.74 -31.81
N LYS A 6 -22.33 -3.02 -30.69
CA LYS A 6 -21.70 -1.71 -30.46
C LYS A 6 -20.26 -1.79 -29.95
N MET A 7 -19.79 -2.97 -29.53
CA MET A 7 -18.43 -3.20 -29.05
C MET A 7 -17.49 -3.83 -30.10
N HIS A 8 -18.02 -4.22 -31.26
CA HIS A 8 -17.19 -4.64 -32.39
C HIS A 8 -16.57 -3.40 -33.04
N ALA A 9 -15.28 -3.18 -32.80
CA ALA A 9 -14.48 -2.29 -33.61
C ALA A 9 -14.43 -2.86 -35.05
N PRO A 10 -14.90 -2.12 -36.07
CA PRO A 10 -14.84 -2.60 -37.44
C PRO A 10 -13.40 -2.40 -37.94
N GLY A 11 -12.57 -3.44 -37.82
CA GLY A 11 -11.23 -3.49 -38.41
C GLY A 11 -10.08 -2.98 -37.52
N PHE A 12 -8.87 -3.00 -38.10
CA PHE A 12 -7.61 -2.59 -37.48
C PHE A 12 -7.61 -1.08 -37.21
N VAL A 13 -8.01 -0.70 -36.00
CA VAL A 13 -8.06 0.71 -35.56
C VAL A 13 -6.63 1.17 -35.30
N ARG A 14 -6.17 2.23 -35.99
CA ARG A 14 -4.84 2.81 -35.75
C ARG A 14 -4.70 3.22 -34.28
N PRO A 15 -3.53 3.04 -33.63
CA PRO A 15 -3.33 3.44 -32.25
C PRO A 15 -3.65 4.94 -32.07
N GLU A 16 -4.65 5.25 -31.26
CA GLU A 16 -4.93 6.63 -30.87
C GLU A 16 -3.80 7.13 -29.96
N TRP A 17 -2.78 7.77 -30.55
CA TRP A 17 -1.60 8.25 -29.84
C TRP A 17 -1.93 9.12 -28.61
N LYS A 18 -3.01 9.93 -28.69
CA LYS A 18 -3.54 10.70 -27.56
C LYS A 18 -3.98 9.82 -26.38
N ARG A 19 -4.67 8.69 -26.63
CA ARG A 19 -5.07 7.77 -25.56
C ARG A 19 -3.88 7.06 -24.98
N LEU A 20 -2.94 6.63 -25.82
CA LEU A 20 -1.70 5.98 -25.40
C LEU A 20 -0.87 6.92 -24.50
N TRP A 21 -0.76 8.20 -24.87
CA TRP A 21 -0.08 9.21 -24.07
C TRP A 21 -0.75 9.45 -22.71
N ASN A 22 -2.09 9.48 -22.66
CA ASN A 22 -2.81 9.60 -21.39
C ASN A 22 -2.62 8.38 -20.50
N LEU A 23 -2.60 7.17 -21.06
CA LEU A 23 -2.25 5.94 -20.35
C LEU A 23 -0.82 6.01 -19.79
N LEU A 24 0.13 6.44 -20.61
CA LEU A 24 1.53 6.57 -20.22
C LEU A 24 1.71 7.60 -19.10
N LYS A 25 0.99 8.72 -19.16
CA LYS A 25 1.03 9.78 -18.13
C LYS A 25 0.55 9.30 -16.75
N ILE A 26 -0.31 8.29 -16.68
CA ILE A 26 -0.78 7.69 -15.42
C ILE A 26 0.11 6.50 -15.02
N GLY A 27 0.49 5.68 -15.99
CA GLY A 27 1.29 4.47 -15.81
C GLY A 27 2.75 4.74 -15.43
N VAL A 28 3.39 5.77 -16.00
CA VAL A 28 4.78 6.13 -15.69
C VAL A 28 4.94 6.50 -14.21
N PRO A 29 4.14 7.43 -13.63
CA PRO A 29 4.23 7.72 -12.20
C PRO A 29 3.95 6.50 -11.33
N MET A 30 3.00 5.64 -11.73
CA MET A 30 2.65 4.44 -10.98
C MET A 30 3.79 3.40 -10.99
N GLY A 31 4.45 3.21 -12.14
CA GLY A 31 5.63 2.35 -12.25
C GLY A 31 6.83 2.91 -11.47
N LEU A 32 7.05 4.23 -11.50
CA LEU A 32 8.07 4.91 -10.70
C LEU A 32 7.82 4.74 -9.19
N CYS A 33 6.57 4.80 -8.72
CA CYS A 33 6.24 4.48 -7.32
C CYS A 33 6.75 3.10 -6.92
N THR A 34 6.33 2.08 -7.68
CA THR A 34 6.71 0.68 -7.41
C THR A 34 8.22 0.47 -7.55
N PHE A 35 8.87 1.17 -8.47
CA PHE A 35 10.32 1.16 -8.61
C PHE A 35 11.00 1.69 -7.35
N PHE A 36 10.57 2.83 -6.80
CA PHE A 36 11.13 3.36 -5.55
C PHE A 36 10.90 2.41 -4.38
N GLU A 37 9.74 1.78 -4.30
CA GLU A 37 9.40 0.80 -3.26
C GLU A 37 10.30 -0.44 -3.32
N VAL A 38 10.35 -1.11 -4.47
CA VAL A 38 11.15 -2.34 -4.66
C VAL A 38 12.65 -2.06 -4.59
N SER A 39 13.12 -0.95 -5.17
CA SER A 39 14.53 -0.57 -5.10
C SER A 39 14.96 -0.26 -3.67
N SER A 40 14.12 0.40 -2.87
CA SER A 40 14.42 0.68 -1.46
C SER A 40 14.58 -0.61 -0.67
N PHE A 41 13.69 -1.59 -0.86
CA PHE A 41 13.76 -2.88 -0.18
C PHE A 41 14.98 -3.70 -0.62
N THR A 42 15.29 -3.67 -1.92
CA THR A 42 16.44 -4.40 -2.48
C THR A 42 17.77 -3.79 -2.01
N LEU A 43 17.89 -2.46 -2.03
CA LEU A 43 19.07 -1.76 -1.52
C LEU A 43 19.27 -2.02 -0.03
N MET A 44 18.18 -2.05 0.75
CA MET A 44 18.25 -2.47 2.15
C MET A 44 18.82 -3.89 2.28
N ALA A 45 18.30 -4.87 1.54
CA ALA A 45 18.81 -6.24 1.58
C ALA A 45 20.31 -6.32 1.22
N ILE A 46 20.76 -5.52 0.25
CA ILE A 46 22.18 -5.42 -0.14
C ILE A 46 23.04 -4.82 0.97
N PHE A 47 22.55 -3.84 1.74
CA PHE A 47 23.29 -3.31 2.88
C PHE A 47 23.34 -4.29 4.04
N VAL A 48 22.22 -4.97 4.31
CA VAL A 48 22.13 -5.99 5.37
C VAL A 48 23.03 -7.19 5.06
N SER A 49 23.19 -7.57 3.79
CA SER A 49 24.08 -8.68 3.40
C SER A 49 25.56 -8.41 3.70
N ARG A 50 25.96 -7.15 3.83
CA ARG A 50 27.35 -6.77 4.20
C ARG A 50 27.61 -6.86 5.70
N LEU A 51 26.58 -6.98 6.54
CA LEU A 51 26.71 -6.99 8.00
C LEU A 51 27.02 -8.38 8.57
N GLY A 52 26.79 -9.45 7.80
CA GLY A 52 27.16 -10.82 8.16
C GLY A 52 26.22 -11.88 7.59
N PRO A 53 26.69 -13.12 7.39
CA PRO A 53 25.89 -14.22 6.85
C PRO A 53 24.73 -14.64 7.77
N ASP A 54 24.92 -14.60 9.09
CA ASP A 54 23.88 -14.96 10.07
C ASP A 54 22.73 -13.96 10.07
N ILE A 55 23.08 -12.67 9.99
CA ILE A 55 22.14 -11.56 9.87
C ILE A 55 21.34 -11.64 8.56
N MET A 56 22.02 -11.93 7.44
CA MET A 56 21.35 -12.07 6.14
C MET A 56 20.35 -13.23 6.15
N SER A 57 20.71 -14.34 6.78
CA SER A 57 19.82 -15.51 6.93
C SER A 57 18.58 -15.16 7.76
N ALA A 58 18.76 -14.47 8.90
CA ALA A 58 17.64 -13.96 9.70
C ALA A 58 16.74 -13.01 8.87
N HIS A 59 17.35 -12.08 8.13
CA HIS A 59 16.63 -11.12 7.30
C HIS A 59 15.81 -11.82 6.20
N GLN A 60 16.35 -12.85 5.56
CA GLN A 60 15.64 -13.57 4.51
C GLN A 60 14.40 -14.30 5.04
N ILE A 61 14.48 -14.87 6.25
CA ILE A 61 13.32 -15.49 6.92
C ILE A 61 12.24 -14.44 7.17
N VAL A 62 12.61 -13.29 7.75
CA VAL A 62 11.69 -12.18 8.02
C VAL A 62 11.10 -11.61 6.73
N ALA A 63 11.89 -11.48 5.66
CA ALA A 63 11.44 -10.97 4.37
C ALA A 63 10.39 -11.90 3.72
N ASN A 64 10.59 -13.23 3.80
CA ASN A 64 9.59 -14.19 3.34
C ASN A 64 8.29 -14.08 4.13
N LEU A 65 8.38 -14.04 5.47
CA LEU A 65 7.21 -13.89 6.33
C LEU A 65 6.45 -12.59 6.04
N THR A 66 7.17 -11.48 5.88
CA THR A 66 6.61 -10.17 5.55
C THR A 66 5.93 -10.19 4.18
N SER A 67 6.52 -10.86 3.19
CA SER A 67 5.94 -11.01 1.85
C SER A 67 4.62 -11.78 1.87
N MET A 68 4.52 -12.85 2.67
CA MET A 68 3.27 -13.57 2.87
C MET A 68 2.21 -12.68 3.52
N CYS A 69 2.59 -11.93 4.55
CA CYS A 69 1.69 -11.01 5.22
C CYS A 69 1.26 -9.84 4.32
N TYR A 70 2.09 -9.40 3.37
CA TYR A 70 1.79 -8.32 2.41
C TYR A 70 0.69 -8.67 1.40
N MET A 71 0.45 -9.96 1.12
CA MET A 71 -0.60 -10.39 0.19
C MET A 71 -2.01 -9.97 0.64
N VAL A 72 -2.24 -9.92 1.95
CA VAL A 72 -3.54 -9.53 2.51
C VAL A 72 -3.86 -8.05 2.21
N PRO A 73 -3.02 -7.06 2.61
CA PRO A 73 -3.19 -5.67 2.19
C PRO A 73 -3.29 -5.48 0.69
N LEU A 74 -2.44 -6.18 -0.07
CA LEU A 74 -2.40 -6.08 -1.53
C LEU A 74 -3.76 -6.44 -2.14
N SER A 75 -4.34 -7.57 -1.73
CA SER A 75 -5.64 -8.04 -2.24
C SER A 75 -6.77 -7.05 -1.92
N LEU A 76 -6.82 -6.55 -0.68
CA LEU A 76 -7.79 -5.56 -0.23
C LEU A 76 -7.62 -4.23 -0.98
N GLY A 77 -6.38 -3.78 -1.15
CA GLY A 77 -6.07 -2.56 -1.90
C GLY A 77 -6.57 -2.62 -3.34
N ILE A 78 -6.31 -3.73 -4.05
CA ILE A 78 -6.81 -3.93 -5.41
C ILE A 78 -8.34 -3.90 -5.43
N ALA A 79 -9.01 -4.59 -4.51
CA ALA A 79 -10.47 -4.57 -4.39
C ALA A 79 -11.02 -3.15 -4.16
N THR A 80 -10.43 -2.39 -3.24
CA THR A 80 -10.80 -0.99 -2.97
C THR A 80 -10.60 -0.10 -4.19
N SER A 81 -9.50 -0.27 -4.92
CA SER A 81 -9.24 0.50 -6.15
C SER A 81 -10.32 0.26 -7.19
N VAL A 82 -10.78 -0.99 -7.34
CA VAL A 82 -11.86 -1.34 -8.28
C VAL A 82 -13.19 -0.74 -7.83
N LEU A 83 -13.54 -0.85 -6.54
CA LEU A 83 -14.77 -0.27 -5.99
C LEU A 83 -14.82 1.25 -6.17
N ILE A 84 -13.72 1.95 -5.87
CA ILE A 84 -13.61 3.40 -6.07
C ILE A 84 -13.74 3.74 -7.56
N ALA A 85 -13.05 3.03 -8.45
CA ALA A 85 -13.12 3.27 -9.88
C ALA A 85 -14.54 3.06 -10.44
N GLN A 86 -15.25 2.04 -9.96
CA GLN A 86 -16.64 1.77 -10.32
C GLN A 86 -17.59 2.85 -9.81
N SER A 87 -17.51 3.23 -8.53
CA SER A 87 -18.34 4.29 -7.95
C SER A 87 -18.10 5.65 -8.60
N LEU A 88 -16.85 5.96 -8.96
CA LEU A 88 -16.50 7.17 -9.69
C LEU A 88 -17.05 7.14 -11.13
N GLY A 89 -17.01 5.97 -11.79
CA GLY A 89 -17.65 5.76 -13.09
C GLY A 89 -19.18 5.89 -13.06
N ALA A 90 -19.81 5.50 -11.95
CA ALA A 90 -21.24 5.62 -11.71
C ALA A 90 -21.69 7.03 -11.26
N ARG A 91 -20.76 7.99 -11.15
CA ARG A 91 -21.00 9.36 -10.65
C ARG A 91 -21.53 9.42 -9.22
N TRP A 92 -21.13 8.49 -8.35
CA TRP A 92 -21.44 8.50 -6.92
C TRP A 92 -20.16 8.63 -6.07
N PRO A 93 -19.52 9.81 -6.05
CA PRO A 93 -18.26 10.01 -5.34
C PRO A 93 -18.40 9.95 -3.81
N SER A 94 -19.59 10.26 -3.27
CA SER A 94 -19.92 10.07 -1.86
C SER A 94 -19.82 8.59 -1.42
N VAL A 95 -20.33 7.66 -2.23
CA VAL A 95 -20.23 6.21 -2.00
C VAL A 95 -18.78 5.74 -2.08
N ALA A 96 -17.98 6.29 -3.00
CA ALA A 96 -16.54 5.99 -3.10
C ALA A 96 -15.79 6.36 -1.81
N TYR A 97 -16.11 7.51 -1.22
CA TYR A 97 -15.48 7.97 0.03
C TYR A 97 -15.87 7.11 1.24
N GLU A 98 -17.14 6.71 1.36
CA GLU A 98 -17.58 5.78 2.40
C GLU A 98 -16.94 4.40 2.25
N CYS A 99 -16.81 3.91 1.01
CA CYS A 99 -16.12 2.66 0.72
C CYS A 99 -14.66 2.72 1.18
N LEU A 100 -13.93 3.78 0.82
CA LEU A 100 -12.55 3.98 1.26
C LEU A 100 -12.42 3.95 2.79
N LYS A 101 -13.26 4.69 3.51
CA LYS A 101 -13.22 4.74 4.98
C LYS A 101 -13.49 3.37 5.61
N ARG A 102 -14.46 2.62 5.08
CA ARG A 102 -14.80 1.28 5.56
C ARG A 102 -13.67 0.29 5.29
N THR A 103 -13.07 0.31 4.10
CA THR A 103 -11.94 -0.58 3.81
C THR A 103 -10.71 -0.24 4.64
N LEU A 104 -10.40 1.05 4.84
CA LEU A 104 -9.29 1.44 5.72
C LEU A 104 -9.51 0.94 7.16
N LYS A 105 -10.71 1.10 7.72
CA LYS A 105 -11.03 0.56 9.06
C LYS A 105 -10.89 -0.95 9.10
N LEU A 106 -11.45 -1.66 8.12
CA LEU A 106 -11.35 -3.12 8.03
C LEU A 106 -9.89 -3.56 7.93
N MET A 107 -9.10 -2.87 7.11
CA MET A 107 -7.68 -3.17 6.93
C MET A 107 -6.89 -2.98 8.21
N VAL A 108 -7.08 -1.88 8.92
CA VAL A 108 -6.40 -1.63 10.20
C VAL A 108 -6.78 -2.72 11.22
N THR A 109 -8.05 -3.12 11.30
CA THR A 109 -8.46 -4.21 12.18
C THR A 109 -7.78 -5.52 11.81
N ILE A 110 -7.75 -5.89 10.53
CA ILE A 110 -7.07 -7.10 10.05
C ILE A 110 -5.57 -7.02 10.33
N ALA A 111 -4.94 -5.86 10.10
CA ALA A 111 -3.52 -5.66 10.32
C ALA A 111 -3.14 -5.79 11.79
N VAL A 112 -3.95 -5.25 12.71
CA VAL A 112 -3.76 -5.39 14.16
C VAL A 112 -3.91 -6.86 14.57
N VAL A 113 -4.95 -7.55 14.12
CA VAL A 113 -5.16 -8.98 14.42
C VAL A 113 -3.99 -9.82 13.93
N MET A 114 -3.55 -9.60 12.69
CA MET A 114 -2.39 -10.29 12.12
C MET A 114 -1.09 -9.96 12.84
N SER A 115 -0.88 -8.70 13.25
CA SER A 115 0.29 -8.31 14.04
C SER A 115 0.32 -8.99 15.40
N VAL A 116 -0.83 -9.11 16.07
CA VAL A 116 -0.95 -9.82 17.36
C VAL A 116 -0.69 -11.32 17.17
N LEU A 117 -1.25 -11.93 16.11
CA LEU A 117 -0.98 -13.33 15.78
C LEU A 117 0.50 -13.56 15.49
N LEU A 118 1.14 -12.71 14.68
CA LEU A 118 2.57 -12.78 14.42
C LEU A 118 3.38 -12.65 15.70
N PHE A 119 3.01 -11.73 16.59
CA PHE A 119 3.69 -11.56 17.87
C PHE A 119 3.60 -12.81 18.76
N LEU A 120 2.43 -13.45 18.83
CA LEU A 120 2.20 -14.65 19.63
C LEU A 120 2.89 -15.89 19.05
N PHE A 121 2.84 -16.05 17.72
CA PHE A 121 3.38 -17.23 17.03
C PHE A 121 4.83 -17.07 16.56
N ARG A 122 5.48 -15.92 16.83
CA ARG A 122 6.86 -15.64 16.37
C ARG A 122 7.85 -16.72 16.76
N SER A 123 7.76 -17.24 17.99
CA SER A 123 8.68 -18.24 18.51
C SER A 123 8.56 -19.57 17.77
N VAL A 124 7.32 -19.99 17.50
CA VAL A 124 7.01 -21.23 16.76
C VAL A 124 7.45 -21.11 15.30
N ILE A 125 7.19 -19.98 14.66
CA ILE A 125 7.59 -19.73 13.26
C ILE A 125 9.11 -19.75 13.15
N LEU A 126 9.83 -19.07 14.07
CA LEU A 126 11.28 -19.02 14.04
C LEU A 126 11.94 -20.39 14.29
N TRP A 127 11.37 -21.19 15.19
CA TRP A 127 11.87 -22.54 15.45
C TRP A 127 11.69 -23.47 14.24
N LEU A 128 10.69 -23.21 13.39
CA LEU A 128 10.48 -23.95 12.14
C LEU A 128 11.50 -23.58 11.05
N TYR A 129 12.07 -22.38 11.09
CA TYR A 129 12.97 -21.85 10.06
C TYR A 129 14.45 -22.02 10.40
N THR A 130 14.84 -21.96 11.67
CA THR A 130 16.25 -22.10 12.08
C THR A 130 16.39 -22.79 13.43
N SER A 131 17.43 -23.61 13.55
CA SER A 131 17.84 -24.24 14.80
C SER A 131 18.98 -23.49 15.51
N GLU A 132 19.57 -22.48 14.85
CA GLU A 132 20.68 -21.69 15.39
C GLU A 132 20.20 -20.60 16.36
N VAL A 133 20.75 -20.60 17.57
CA VAL A 133 20.30 -19.74 18.68
C VAL A 133 20.58 -18.25 18.41
N GLU A 134 21.73 -17.92 17.82
CA GLU A 134 22.10 -16.52 17.51
C GLU A 134 21.18 -15.89 16.46
N VAL A 135 20.80 -16.66 15.44
CA VAL A 135 19.84 -16.22 14.39
C VAL A 135 18.45 -16.05 15.00
N HIS A 136 18.07 -16.93 15.93
CA HIS A 136 16.77 -16.93 16.59
C HIS A 136 16.56 -15.69 17.47
N GLU A 137 17.54 -15.33 18.30
CA GLU A 137 17.45 -14.15 19.17
C GLU A 137 17.39 -12.84 18.35
N LEU A 138 18.23 -12.73 17.32
CA LEU A 138 18.21 -11.58 16.43
C LEU A 138 16.85 -11.46 15.74
N ALA A 139 16.34 -12.54 15.15
CA ALA A 139 15.07 -12.54 14.45
C ALA A 139 13.88 -12.24 15.39
N MET A 140 13.90 -12.68 16.65
CA MET A 140 12.87 -12.33 17.64
C MET A 140 12.80 -10.82 17.87
N SER A 141 13.95 -10.15 17.96
CA SER A 141 14.00 -8.69 18.13
C SER A 141 13.53 -7.95 16.87
N LEU A 142 13.83 -8.45 15.67
CA LEU A 142 13.38 -7.85 14.41
C LEU A 142 11.86 -8.01 14.20
N ILE A 143 11.27 -9.13 14.59
CA ILE A 143 9.81 -9.36 14.45
C ILE A 143 9.00 -8.37 15.28
N LEU A 144 9.52 -7.90 16.43
CA LEU A 144 8.88 -6.83 17.20
C LEU A 144 8.73 -5.55 16.38
N PHE A 145 9.80 -5.14 15.68
CA PHE A 145 9.73 -4.01 14.74
C PHE A 145 8.79 -4.31 13.56
N GLY A 146 8.83 -5.54 13.03
CA GLY A 146 7.94 -6.00 11.97
C GLY A 146 6.45 -5.91 12.32
N CYS A 147 6.08 -6.20 13.57
CA CYS A 147 4.70 -6.10 14.05
C CYS A 147 4.18 -4.65 14.00
N PHE A 148 4.96 -3.69 14.50
CA PHE A 148 4.60 -2.28 14.42
C PHE A 148 4.58 -1.79 12.98
N TYR A 149 5.59 -2.17 12.19
CA TYR A 149 5.70 -1.85 10.77
C TYR A 149 4.49 -2.32 9.96
N TYR A 150 3.98 -3.53 10.24
CA TYR A 150 2.94 -4.16 9.43
C TYR A 150 1.64 -3.36 9.37
N VAL A 151 1.26 -2.68 10.45
CA VAL A 151 0.06 -1.84 10.49
C VAL A 151 0.20 -0.64 9.55
N PHE A 152 1.36 0.01 9.54
CA PHE A 152 1.60 1.17 8.68
C PHE A 152 1.75 0.77 7.23
N ASP A 153 2.43 -0.33 6.94
CA ASP A 153 2.55 -0.91 5.61
C ASP A 153 1.17 -1.27 5.02
N ALA A 154 0.32 -1.90 5.83
CA ALA A 154 -1.07 -2.19 5.48
C ALA A 154 -1.87 -0.92 5.14
N MET A 155 -1.78 0.11 5.97
CA MET A 155 -2.47 1.40 5.75
C MET A 155 -1.97 2.10 4.49
N GLN A 156 -0.65 2.14 4.31
CA GLN A 156 0.02 2.77 3.18
C GLN A 156 -0.37 2.11 1.87
N SER A 157 -0.32 0.77 1.82
CA SER A 157 -0.64 -0.03 0.64
C SER A 157 -2.08 0.23 0.17
N VAL A 158 -3.07 0.07 1.05
CA VAL A 158 -4.48 0.33 0.70
C VAL A 158 -4.71 1.78 0.26
N SER A 159 -4.07 2.74 0.93
CA SER A 159 -4.17 4.16 0.57
C SER A 159 -3.60 4.43 -0.82
N ALA A 160 -2.45 3.83 -1.16
CA ALA A 160 -1.83 3.93 -2.47
C ALA A 160 -2.72 3.34 -3.57
N PHE A 161 -3.32 2.17 -3.32
CA PHE A 161 -4.28 1.56 -4.25
C PHE A 161 -5.56 2.39 -4.41
N ALA A 162 -6.08 2.98 -3.34
CA ALA A 162 -7.23 3.88 -3.42
C ALA A 162 -6.94 5.11 -4.30
N LEU A 163 -5.76 5.74 -4.14
CA LEU A 163 -5.32 6.88 -4.94
C LEU A 163 -5.19 6.54 -6.44
N ARG A 164 -4.74 5.31 -6.76
CA ARG A 164 -4.75 4.78 -8.14
C ARG A 164 -6.18 4.69 -8.69
N GLY A 165 -7.15 4.28 -7.88
CA GLY A 165 -8.58 4.30 -8.23
C GLY A 165 -9.11 5.70 -8.58
N TYR A 166 -8.65 6.73 -7.87
CA TYR A 166 -8.97 8.14 -8.16
C TYR A 166 -8.19 8.74 -9.34
N ARG A 167 -7.32 7.96 -10.01
CA ARG A 167 -6.39 8.42 -11.07
C ARG A 167 -5.39 9.50 -10.60
N VAL A 168 -5.15 9.61 -9.30
CA VAL A 168 -4.17 10.53 -8.71
C VAL A 168 -2.88 9.75 -8.41
N THR A 169 -1.96 9.72 -9.38
CA THR A 169 -0.73 8.88 -9.29
C THR A 169 0.56 9.68 -9.06
N MET A 170 0.59 10.98 -9.37
CA MET A 170 1.78 11.82 -9.18
C MET A 170 2.13 12.05 -7.72
N ALA A 171 1.13 12.20 -6.86
CA ALA A 171 1.38 12.49 -5.46
C ALA A 171 1.92 11.30 -4.66
N PRO A 172 1.38 10.07 -4.81
CA PRO A 172 2.03 8.89 -4.27
C PRO A 172 3.50 8.79 -4.69
N MET A 173 3.81 9.05 -5.95
CA MET A 173 5.19 8.97 -6.48
C MET A 173 6.16 9.87 -5.72
N ILE A 174 5.78 11.13 -5.49
CA ILE A 174 6.62 12.07 -4.75
C ILE A 174 6.78 11.63 -3.30
N ILE A 175 5.70 11.20 -2.65
CA ILE A 175 5.75 10.75 -1.25
C ILE A 175 6.65 9.51 -1.13
N TYR A 176 6.48 8.50 -1.99
CA TYR A 176 7.34 7.31 -1.99
C TYR A 176 8.81 7.68 -2.25
N GLY A 177 9.09 8.56 -3.21
CA GLY A 177 10.45 9.01 -3.50
C GLY A 177 11.11 9.76 -2.35
N VAL A 178 10.40 10.68 -1.69
CA VAL A 178 10.97 11.46 -0.58
C VAL A 178 11.07 10.63 0.70
N MET A 179 10.02 9.86 1.03
CA MET A 179 9.92 9.19 2.32
C MET A 179 10.64 7.84 2.33
N LEU A 180 10.50 6.98 1.31
CA LEU A 180 11.25 5.72 1.31
C LEU A 180 12.70 5.93 0.90
N TRP A 181 12.94 6.70 -0.16
CA TRP A 181 14.29 6.88 -0.67
C TRP A 181 15.09 7.91 0.15
N GLY A 182 14.50 9.06 0.47
CA GLY A 182 15.15 10.09 1.28
C GLY A 182 15.22 9.71 2.76
N VAL A 183 14.07 9.53 3.40
CA VAL A 183 14.01 9.25 4.85
C VAL A 183 14.41 7.80 5.15
N GLY A 184 13.84 6.81 4.47
CA GLY A 184 14.15 5.39 4.72
C GLY A 184 15.59 5.03 4.36
N LEU A 185 16.00 5.25 3.12
CA LEU A 185 17.32 4.86 2.64
C LEU A 185 18.42 5.84 3.03
N GLY A 186 18.16 7.14 2.91
CA GLY A 186 19.13 8.19 3.25
C GLY A 186 19.46 8.23 4.74
N LEU A 187 18.45 8.20 5.62
CA LEU A 187 18.72 8.08 7.06
C LEU A 187 19.24 6.68 7.41
N GLY A 188 18.76 5.62 6.76
CA GLY A 188 19.26 4.26 6.96
C GLY A 188 20.76 4.14 6.69
N TYR A 189 21.26 4.74 5.62
CA TYR A 189 22.69 4.79 5.30
C TYR A 189 23.49 5.62 6.31
N GLN A 190 22.96 6.78 6.72
CA GLN A 190 23.60 7.64 7.72
C GLN A 190 23.71 6.94 9.09
N PHE A 191 22.63 6.32 9.58
CA PHE A 191 22.63 5.60 10.86
C PHE A 191 23.44 4.29 10.81
N ALA A 192 23.49 3.62 9.66
CA ALA A 192 24.25 2.37 9.52
C ALA A 192 25.77 2.59 9.40
N PHE A 193 26.23 3.67 8.76
CA PHE A 193 27.65 3.88 8.46
C PHE A 193 28.29 5.11 9.13
N HIS A 194 27.52 6.14 9.51
CA HIS A 194 28.05 7.41 10.05
C HIS A 194 27.42 7.82 11.40
N GLY A 195 26.86 6.86 12.14
CA GLY A 195 26.15 7.07 13.42
C GLY A 195 26.99 7.50 14.63
N GLU A 196 28.11 8.21 14.44
CA GLU A 196 28.98 8.67 15.53
C GLU A 196 28.29 9.72 16.42
N TRP A 197 27.35 10.51 15.88
CA TRP A 197 26.58 11.51 16.65
C TRP A 197 25.50 10.88 17.56
N ALA A 198 25.01 9.67 17.24
CA ALA A 198 23.87 9.06 17.91
C ALA A 198 24.24 7.96 18.92
N GLY A 199 25.51 7.57 19.04
CA GLY A 199 25.97 6.58 20.03
C GLY A 199 26.58 5.29 19.45
N GLY A 200 26.93 5.26 18.15
CA GLY A 200 27.65 4.16 17.49
C GLY A 200 26.92 3.57 16.28
N PRO A 201 27.57 2.70 15.49
CA PRO A 201 26.93 2.05 14.35
C PRO A 201 25.90 1.03 14.84
N TYR A 202 24.61 1.39 14.77
CA TYR A 202 23.48 0.52 15.14
C TYR A 202 23.24 -0.66 14.18
N GLY A 203 24.08 -0.81 13.15
CA GLY A 203 24.03 -1.89 12.17
C GLY A 203 22.63 -2.08 11.59
N VAL A 204 22.07 -3.27 11.76
CA VAL A 204 20.74 -3.66 11.27
C VAL A 204 19.61 -2.88 11.94
N PHE A 205 19.73 -2.59 13.24
CA PHE A 205 18.67 -1.92 14.00
C PHE A 205 18.47 -0.46 13.57
N GLY A 206 19.57 0.23 13.22
CA GLY A 206 19.49 1.58 12.66
C GLY A 206 18.77 1.62 11.32
N PHE A 207 18.99 0.60 10.48
CA PHE A 207 18.33 0.50 9.18
C PHE A 207 16.84 0.15 9.33
N TRP A 208 16.50 -0.80 10.20
CA TRP A 208 15.09 -1.13 10.49
C TRP A 208 14.34 0.03 11.14
N GLY A 209 14.99 0.78 12.03
CA GLY A 209 14.42 1.99 12.63
C GLY A 209 14.16 3.09 11.59
N ALA A 210 15.13 3.38 10.72
CA ALA A 210 14.98 4.35 9.63
C ALA A 210 13.86 3.94 8.67
N THR A 211 13.83 2.68 8.23
CA THR A 211 12.77 2.15 7.37
C THR A 211 11.40 2.23 8.06
N ALA A 212 11.30 1.87 9.34
CA ALA A 212 10.05 1.98 10.10
C ALA A 212 9.55 3.43 10.19
N THR A 213 10.44 4.40 10.45
CA THR A 213 10.05 5.82 10.44
C THR A 213 9.64 6.31 9.05
N GLY A 214 10.33 5.88 8.00
CA GLY A 214 9.98 6.17 6.61
C GLY A 214 8.57 5.67 6.25
N LEU A 215 8.23 4.43 6.60
CA LEU A 215 6.90 3.89 6.37
C LEU A 215 5.83 4.50 7.27
N PHE A 216 6.15 4.81 8.53
CA PHE A 216 5.23 5.52 9.41
C PHE A 216 4.79 6.85 8.80
N LEU A 217 5.76 7.66 8.35
CA LEU A 217 5.51 8.93 7.69
C LEU A 217 4.76 8.74 6.36
N THR A 218 5.13 7.72 5.59
CA THR A 218 4.48 7.45 4.31
C THR A 218 3.03 6.99 4.47
N GLY A 219 2.77 6.09 5.42
CA GLY A 219 1.44 5.60 5.75
C GLY A 219 0.52 6.73 6.19
N ILE A 220 0.97 7.58 7.12
CA ILE A 220 0.20 8.76 7.55
C ILE A 220 -0.05 9.70 6.36
N SER A 221 0.99 10.02 5.60
CA SER A 221 0.89 10.95 4.46
C SER A 221 -0.10 10.45 3.41
N LEU A 222 -0.01 9.18 3.01
CA LEU A 222 -0.90 8.59 2.01
C LEU A 222 -2.31 8.41 2.53
N THR A 223 -2.51 8.01 3.79
CA THR A 223 -3.85 7.88 4.35
C THR A 223 -4.54 9.24 4.46
N LEU A 224 -3.84 10.26 4.96
CA LEU A 224 -4.36 11.63 5.00
C LEU A 224 -4.70 12.13 3.59
N MET A 225 -3.83 11.85 2.62
CA MET A 225 -4.06 12.25 1.24
C MET A 225 -5.25 11.52 0.62
N ALA A 226 -5.36 10.21 0.79
CA ALA A 226 -6.47 9.42 0.27
C ALA A 226 -7.81 9.92 0.86
N LEU A 227 -7.83 10.25 2.15
CA LEU A 227 -9.01 10.83 2.81
C LEU A 227 -9.31 12.25 2.32
N TRP A 228 -8.28 13.07 2.07
CA TRP A 228 -8.46 14.42 1.55
C TRP A 228 -8.99 14.41 0.11
N VAL A 229 -8.39 13.61 -0.78
CA VAL A 229 -8.85 13.43 -2.16
C VAL A 229 -10.28 12.89 -2.16
N GLY A 230 -10.57 11.85 -1.38
CA GLY A 230 -11.92 11.32 -1.24
C GLY A 230 -12.94 12.37 -0.76
N ARG A 231 -12.55 13.25 0.16
CA ARG A 231 -13.40 14.37 0.60
C ARG A 231 -13.61 15.44 -0.48
N GLN A 232 -12.59 15.75 -1.28
CA GLN A 232 -12.71 16.74 -2.37
C GLN A 232 -13.71 16.23 -3.41
N PHE A 233 -13.58 14.98 -3.84
CA PHE A 233 -14.53 14.36 -4.77
C PHE A 233 -15.94 14.26 -4.18
N ALA A 234 -16.08 14.00 -2.88
CA ALA A 234 -17.39 13.98 -2.22
C ALA A 234 -18.01 15.37 -2.02
N LYS A 235 -17.21 16.44 -1.96
CA LYS A 235 -17.68 17.84 -1.87
C LYS A 235 -18.14 18.40 -3.21
N ASP A 236 -17.56 17.91 -4.31
CA ASP A 236 -17.97 18.24 -5.68
C ASP A 236 -19.30 17.56 -6.08
N ASP A 237 -19.83 16.67 -5.22
CA ASP A 237 -21.13 16.02 -5.38
C ASP A 237 -22.25 17.03 -5.00
N SER A 238 -22.62 17.88 -5.94
CA SER A 238 -23.80 18.75 -5.86
C SER A 238 -25.11 17.99 -6.12
N HIS A 239 -25.14 16.67 -5.92
CA HIS A 239 -26.36 15.89 -6.01
C HIS A 239 -27.14 16.08 -4.69
N SER A 240 -28.15 16.95 -4.76
CA SER A 240 -29.13 17.19 -3.71
C SER A 240 -29.60 15.85 -3.13
N PRO A 241 -29.84 15.73 -1.80
CA PRO A 241 -30.41 14.54 -1.17
C PRO A 241 -31.65 13.94 -1.89
N ASP A 242 -32.30 14.73 -2.73
CA ASP A 242 -33.45 14.37 -3.56
C ASP A 242 -33.12 13.44 -4.74
N GLU A 243 -31.93 13.51 -5.35
CA GLU A 243 -31.57 12.63 -6.48
C GLU A 243 -31.20 11.21 -6.02
N VAL A 244 -30.58 11.09 -4.84
CA VAL A 244 -30.33 9.79 -4.20
C VAL A 244 -31.65 9.15 -3.76
N LYS A 245 -32.57 9.95 -3.19
CA LYS A 245 -33.94 9.48 -2.90
C LYS A 245 -34.68 9.07 -4.16
N ALA A 246 -34.59 9.85 -5.24
CA ALA A 246 -35.23 9.52 -6.52
C ALA A 246 -34.64 8.27 -7.19
N ALA A 247 -33.34 8.01 -7.04
CA ALA A 247 -32.70 6.80 -7.55
C ALA A 247 -33.12 5.55 -6.75
N ILE A 248 -33.21 5.66 -5.42
CA ILE A 248 -33.74 4.60 -4.55
C ILE A 248 -35.22 4.34 -4.88
N GLN A 249 -36.03 5.39 -5.05
CA GLN A 249 -37.44 5.27 -5.43
C GLN A 249 -37.62 4.66 -6.83
N ARG A 250 -36.74 4.98 -7.80
CA ARG A 250 -36.73 4.32 -9.12
C ARG A 250 -36.39 2.83 -9.02
N ALA A 251 -35.43 2.47 -8.18
CA ALA A 251 -35.05 1.08 -7.96
C ALA A 251 -36.17 0.28 -7.27
N GLU A 252 -36.87 0.89 -6.31
CA GLU A 252 -38.05 0.28 -5.66
C GLU A 252 -39.25 0.17 -6.62
N SER A 253 -39.44 1.13 -7.52
CA SER A 253 -40.50 1.08 -8.56
C SER A 253 -40.27 0.05 -9.68
N HIS A 254 -39.06 -0.49 -9.79
CA HIS A 254 -38.69 -1.54 -10.74
C HIS A 254 -38.60 -2.93 -10.13
N LYS A 255 -39.07 -3.11 -8.89
CA LYS A 255 -39.34 -4.44 -8.34
C LYS A 255 -40.54 -5.04 -9.10
N PRO A 256 -40.39 -6.13 -9.87
CA PRO A 256 -41.52 -6.73 -10.55
C PRO A 256 -42.54 -7.23 -9.51
N LEU A 257 -43.81 -6.86 -9.70
CA LEU A 257 -44.95 -7.44 -9.00
C LEU A 257 -45.02 -8.93 -9.35
N SER A 258 -44.45 -9.77 -8.50
CA SER A 258 -44.90 -11.15 -8.18
C SER A 258 -43.96 -11.76 -7.16
#